data_AF-W2GIQ2-F1
#
_entry.id   AF-W2GIQ2-F1
#
_cell.length_a   1.000
_cell.length_b   1.000
_cell.length_c   1.000
_cell.angle_alpha   90.00
_cell.angle_beta   90.00
_cell.angle_gamma   90.00
#
_symmetry.space_group_name_H-M   'P 1'
#
loop_
_entity.id
_entity.type
_entity.pdbx_description
1 polymer ?
#
loop_
_entity_poly.entity_id
_entity_poly.type
_entity_poly.pdbx_seq_one_letter_code
_entity_poly.pdbx_strand_id
1 'polypeptide(L)'
;MDRTSLYYGDQTSTWWSLASRSHSRRYQLNWMKTSRDARVLVVGGGVIGLTTALALLQSGFKHVQVVAEKFEATTSHVAGGLWMPFALPDGVDTVRPRKWCEVTYAWLETLHKEKGESLDIHIVPGVDVSAVGAPQVIHPYWAHCVENFRLLSQEEVAEVSPGATHGFALETIIYNPKPFMLWLHEEIQKLGGTLKQRRVNALDEEECDLLVNCSGLAAKELAGDGTMFPIRGQIINVYNPKLKELKMSVDKDGEYAYVIPRPNGDVVLGGTVQKHNWTAENNDSDVDGVWERCCRLWPEVRNSKVIAKMAGLRPGRTGGVRLEVQAAPTKRGAVLIHNYGHGGSGHTLHWGCAQEVVELAKQRFPVGLTSKL
;
A
#
# COMPACT_ATOMS: atom_id res chain seq x y z
N MET A 1 49.19 -25.82 -26.24
CA MET A 1 48.82 -27.25 -26.35
C MET A 1 49.18 -27.91 -25.03
N ASP A 2 48.12 -28.44 -24.42
CA ASP A 2 47.97 -29.43 -23.35
C ASP A 2 48.77 -29.47 -22.04
N ARG A 3 47.92 -29.63 -21.01
CA ARG A 3 48.08 -29.99 -19.60
C ARG A 3 48.57 -31.44 -19.42
N THR A 4 49.16 -31.75 -18.25
CA THR A 4 48.80 -32.88 -17.33
C THR A 4 49.81 -32.91 -16.16
N SER A 5 49.39 -32.68 -14.90
CA SER A 5 49.01 -33.66 -13.84
C SER A 5 50.10 -34.73 -13.58
N LEU A 6 50.57 -35.01 -12.35
CA LEU A 6 49.87 -35.64 -11.23
C LEU A 6 50.73 -35.64 -9.94
N TYR A 7 50.04 -35.78 -8.82
CA TYR A 7 50.48 -36.01 -7.43
C TYR A 7 51.43 -37.21 -7.23
N TYR A 8 52.25 -37.18 -6.16
CA TYR A 8 52.35 -38.20 -5.10
C TYR A 8 53.42 -37.80 -4.05
N GLY A 9 53.17 -38.02 -2.75
CA GLY A 9 54.22 -37.97 -1.73
C GLY A 9 53.70 -37.74 -0.30
N ASP A 10 53.82 -38.77 0.51
CA ASP A 10 53.20 -39.02 1.82
C ASP A 10 54.21 -38.82 2.98
N GLN A 11 53.71 -38.82 4.23
CA GLN A 11 54.40 -39.13 5.51
C GLN A 11 55.07 -38.04 6.38
N THR A 12 54.30 -37.61 7.40
CA THR A 12 54.56 -37.59 8.87
C THR A 12 56.00 -37.54 9.45
N SER A 13 56.28 -36.54 10.31
CA SER A 13 56.96 -36.60 11.63
C SER A 13 57.17 -35.16 12.17
N THR A 14 56.42 -34.67 13.16
CA THR A 14 56.54 -34.75 14.63
C THR A 14 57.61 -33.85 15.31
N TRP A 15 57.14 -33.14 16.36
CA TRP A 15 57.83 -32.51 17.50
C TRP A 15 58.50 -31.13 17.31
N TRP A 16 57.88 -30.07 17.85
CA TRP A 16 58.32 -29.43 19.10
C TRP A 16 57.16 -28.65 19.74
N SER A 17 57.28 -28.53 21.05
CA SER A 17 56.25 -28.32 22.04
C SER A 17 56.42 -26.94 22.72
N LEU A 18 55.32 -26.44 23.29
CA LEU A 18 55.20 -25.51 24.43
C LEU A 18 55.14 -23.98 24.23
N ALA A 19 54.29 -23.43 25.12
CA ALA A 19 54.10 -22.04 25.56
C ALA A 19 53.18 -21.16 24.68
N SER A 20 51.86 -21.22 24.83
CA SER A 20 51.01 -20.66 25.90
C SER A 20 50.62 -19.17 25.73
N ARG A 21 49.30 -19.01 25.67
CA ARG A 21 48.47 -17.94 26.26
C ARG A 21 48.22 -16.66 25.46
N SER A 22 46.93 -16.35 25.50
CA SER A 22 46.23 -15.11 25.16
C SER A 22 46.42 -14.63 23.74
N HIS A 23 45.42 -14.88 22.91
CA HIS A 23 44.51 -13.85 22.40
C HIS A 23 43.26 -14.58 21.92
N SER A 24 42.39 -14.91 22.87
CA SER A 24 41.04 -15.36 22.57
C SER A 24 40.38 -14.30 21.70
N ARG A 25 40.04 -14.67 20.47
CA ARG A 25 39.04 -13.99 19.64
C ARG A 25 37.71 -14.05 20.37
N ARG A 26 37.54 -13.18 21.36
CA ARG A 26 36.26 -12.86 21.98
C ARG A 26 35.60 -11.77 21.15
N TYR A 27 35.36 -12.06 19.87
CA TYR A 27 34.46 -11.24 19.06
C TYR A 27 33.03 -11.62 19.46
N GLN A 28 32.48 -10.76 20.31
CA GLN A 28 31.07 -10.56 20.64
C GLN A 28 30.08 -11.44 19.85
N LEU A 29 29.56 -12.48 20.52
CA LEU A 29 28.20 -12.94 20.28
C LEU A 29 27.26 -11.79 20.68
N ASN A 30 27.06 -10.83 19.78
CA ASN A 30 25.95 -9.90 19.89
C ASN A 30 24.69 -10.74 19.66
N TRP A 31 23.96 -11.02 20.74
CA TRP A 31 22.65 -11.65 20.68
C TRP A 31 21.75 -10.71 19.87
N MET A 32 21.59 -10.98 18.57
CA MET A 32 20.60 -10.29 17.75
C MET A 32 19.25 -10.52 18.43
N LYS A 33 18.59 -9.43 18.86
CA LYS A 33 17.24 -9.52 19.41
C LYS A 33 16.37 -10.31 18.44
N THR A 34 15.61 -11.27 18.97
CA THR A 34 14.68 -12.03 18.14
C THR A 34 13.48 -11.15 17.79
N SER A 35 12.72 -11.54 16.77
CA SER A 35 11.43 -10.89 16.45
C SER A 35 10.48 -10.83 17.66
N ARG A 36 10.51 -11.84 18.54
CA ARG A 36 9.66 -11.87 19.74
C ARG A 36 10.03 -10.79 20.75
N ASP A 37 11.32 -10.48 20.89
CA ASP A 37 11.83 -9.55 21.91
C ASP A 37 11.97 -8.11 21.39
N ALA A 38 11.90 -7.92 20.07
CA ALA A 38 12.06 -6.61 19.44
C ALA A 38 10.86 -5.70 19.74
N ARG A 39 11.13 -4.51 20.28
CA ARG A 39 10.14 -3.43 20.41
C ARG A 39 9.99 -2.76 19.05
N VAL A 40 8.80 -2.86 18.47
CA VAL A 40 8.49 -2.34 17.15
C VAL A 40 7.57 -1.14 17.26
N LEU A 41 7.97 -0.04 16.62
CA LEU A 41 7.15 1.17 16.48
C LEU A 41 6.79 1.38 15.01
N VAL A 42 5.49 1.38 14.70
CA VAL A 42 4.97 1.73 13.37
C VAL A 42 4.39 3.15 13.43
N VAL A 43 4.92 4.07 12.63
CA VAL A 43 4.48 5.47 12.59
C VAL A 43 3.51 5.66 11.43
N GLY A 44 2.22 5.81 11.73
CA GLY A 44 1.14 6.06 10.76
C GLY A 44 -0.12 5.23 11.05
N GLY A 45 -1.27 5.90 11.16
CA GLY A 45 -2.58 5.28 11.43
C GLY A 45 -3.43 5.05 10.17
N GLY A 46 -2.84 5.21 8.98
CA GLY A 46 -3.48 4.88 7.71
C GLY A 46 -3.35 3.40 7.36
N VAL A 47 -3.97 3.00 6.24
CA VAL A 47 -4.03 1.59 5.80
C VAL A 47 -2.65 0.93 5.76
N ILE A 48 -1.63 1.66 5.29
CA ILE A 48 -0.25 1.18 5.20
C ILE A 48 0.33 0.85 6.58
N GLY A 49 0.14 1.72 7.57
CA GLY A 49 0.66 1.51 8.91
C GLY A 49 -0.05 0.38 9.63
N LEU A 50 -1.38 0.34 9.56
CA LEU A 50 -2.19 -0.70 10.18
C LEU A 50 -1.92 -2.09 9.59
N THR A 51 -1.87 -2.22 8.27
CA THR A 51 -1.58 -3.52 7.64
C THR A 51 -0.16 -3.97 7.89
N THR A 52 0.80 -3.04 7.95
CA THR A 52 2.18 -3.33 8.35
C THR A 52 2.26 -3.87 9.77
N ALA A 53 1.58 -3.21 10.72
CA ALA A 53 1.55 -3.65 12.11
C ALA A 53 0.90 -5.03 12.26
N LEU A 54 -0.23 -5.26 11.57
CA LEU A 54 -0.90 -6.56 11.55
C LEU A 54 0.01 -7.66 10.98
N ALA A 55 0.67 -7.41 9.84
CA ALA A 55 1.57 -8.39 9.22
C ALA A 55 2.77 -8.74 10.12
N LEU A 56 3.33 -7.76 10.83
CA LEU A 56 4.40 -7.97 11.80
C LEU A 56 3.94 -8.83 12.99
N LEU A 57 2.77 -8.51 13.56
CA LEU A 57 2.17 -9.30 14.65
C LEU A 57 1.92 -10.75 14.24
N GLN A 58 1.30 -10.97 13.08
CA GLN A 58 1.07 -12.31 12.51
C GLN A 58 2.38 -13.07 12.23
N SER A 59 3.47 -12.33 12.01
CA SER A 59 4.80 -12.88 11.70
C SER A 59 5.67 -13.17 12.92
N GLY A 60 5.13 -13.01 14.13
CA GLY A 60 5.80 -13.38 15.37
C GLY A 60 6.41 -12.23 16.18
N PHE A 61 6.31 -10.98 15.71
CA PHE A 61 6.66 -9.82 16.52
C PHE A 61 5.61 -9.61 17.61
N LYS A 62 6.03 -9.54 18.88
CA LYS A 62 5.09 -9.50 20.02
C LYS A 62 4.88 -8.11 20.60
N HIS A 63 5.80 -7.18 20.36
CA HIS A 63 5.77 -5.85 20.94
C HIS A 63 5.60 -4.78 19.87
N VAL A 64 4.48 -4.81 19.16
CA VAL A 64 4.16 -3.85 18.09
C VAL A 64 3.25 -2.74 18.61
N GLN A 65 3.69 -1.49 18.48
CA GLN A 65 2.89 -0.31 18.75
C GLN A 65 2.73 0.53 17.48
N VAL A 66 1.49 0.88 17.15
CA VAL A 66 1.17 1.87 16.12
C VAL A 66 1.03 3.23 16.79
N VAL A 67 1.76 4.22 16.29
CA VAL A 67 1.64 5.61 16.71
C VAL A 67 1.19 6.47 15.55
N ALA A 68 0.19 7.32 15.78
CA ALA A 68 -0.30 8.27 14.79
C ALA A 68 -0.89 9.51 15.45
N GLU A 69 -0.83 10.65 14.78
CA GLU A 69 -1.54 11.86 15.22
C GLU A 69 -3.07 11.65 15.17
N LYS A 70 -3.52 10.93 14.15
CA LYS A 70 -4.92 10.60 13.88
C LYS A 70 -5.03 9.16 13.40
N PHE A 71 -6.04 8.46 13.87
CA PHE A 71 -6.44 7.16 13.35
C PHE A 71 -7.69 7.26 12.46
N GLU A 72 -8.59 8.17 12.79
CA GLU A 72 -9.77 8.49 11.99
C GLU A 72 -9.49 9.63 11.00
N ALA A 73 -10.35 9.77 9.99
CA ALA A 73 -10.32 10.86 9.01
C ALA A 73 -8.95 11.05 8.30
N THR A 74 -8.21 9.96 8.12
CA THR A 74 -6.97 9.94 7.33
C THR A 74 -7.26 9.86 5.83
N THR A 75 -6.27 10.09 4.96
CA THR A 75 -6.40 9.88 3.50
C THR A 75 -6.97 8.50 3.16
N SER A 76 -6.67 7.47 3.97
CA SER A 76 -7.21 6.11 3.78
C SER A 76 -8.73 6.04 3.92
N HIS A 77 -9.36 6.89 4.73
CA HIS A 77 -10.82 6.92 4.93
C HIS A 77 -11.56 7.59 3.76
N VAL A 78 -10.87 8.44 3.01
CA VAL A 78 -11.44 9.17 1.86
C VAL A 78 -11.36 8.33 0.57
N ALA A 79 -10.46 7.35 0.50
CA ALA A 79 -10.23 6.59 -0.73
C ALA A 79 -11.49 5.87 -1.25
N GLY A 80 -11.63 5.71 -2.56
CA GLY A 80 -12.79 5.03 -3.16
C GLY A 80 -12.98 3.58 -2.71
N GLY A 81 -11.88 2.88 -2.38
CA GLY A 81 -11.91 1.46 -1.98
C GLY A 81 -11.87 0.48 -3.14
N LEU A 82 -11.62 0.98 -4.36
CA LEU A 82 -11.34 0.18 -5.55
C LEU A 82 -9.95 -0.46 -5.46
N TRP A 83 -9.87 -1.76 -5.70
CA TRP A 83 -8.62 -2.40 -6.03
C TRP A 83 -8.29 -2.20 -7.52
N MET A 84 -7.47 -1.19 -7.81
CA MET A 84 -6.82 -0.99 -9.11
C MET A 84 -5.68 0.02 -8.89
N PRO A 85 -4.43 -0.25 -9.32
CA PRO A 85 -3.34 0.68 -9.08
C PRO A 85 -3.60 2.03 -9.78
N PHE A 86 -3.44 3.12 -9.05
CA PHE A 86 -3.74 4.47 -9.54
C PHE A 86 -2.75 5.53 -9.03
N ALA A 87 -2.45 6.51 -9.86
CA ALA A 87 -1.60 7.65 -9.53
C ALA A 87 -0.23 7.26 -8.92
N LEU A 88 0.40 6.23 -9.50
CA LEU A 88 1.84 6.04 -9.40
C LEU A 88 2.53 6.84 -10.52
N PRO A 89 3.78 7.31 -10.34
CA PRO A 89 4.46 8.07 -11.37
C PRO A 89 4.72 7.24 -12.62
N ASP A 90 4.71 7.89 -13.79
CA ASP A 90 5.09 7.23 -15.04
C ASP A 90 6.58 6.86 -15.03
N GLY A 91 6.93 5.78 -15.73
CA GLY A 91 8.33 5.36 -15.91
C GLY A 91 8.99 4.73 -14.67
N VAL A 92 8.24 4.47 -13.59
CA VAL A 92 8.77 3.69 -12.45
C VAL A 92 8.84 2.21 -12.78
N ASP A 93 9.83 1.52 -12.22
CA ASP A 93 9.93 0.07 -12.31
C ASP A 93 8.70 -0.60 -11.68
N THR A 94 7.95 -1.34 -12.49
CA THR A 94 6.71 -2.01 -12.09
C THR A 94 6.93 -3.38 -11.46
N VAL A 95 8.17 -3.90 -11.39
CA VAL A 95 8.46 -5.24 -10.85
C VAL A 95 7.98 -5.38 -9.40
N ARG A 96 8.35 -4.44 -8.52
CA ARG A 96 7.91 -4.45 -7.11
C ARG A 96 6.40 -4.16 -6.96
N PRO A 97 5.85 -3.10 -7.58
CA PRO A 97 4.39 -2.87 -7.60
C PRO A 97 3.58 -4.07 -8.06
N ARG A 98 4.04 -4.81 -9.08
CA ARG A 98 3.38 -6.03 -9.55
C ARG A 98 3.30 -7.08 -8.44
N LYS A 99 4.42 -7.43 -7.79
CA LYS A 99 4.43 -8.38 -6.66
C LYS A 99 3.50 -7.92 -5.54
N TRP A 100 3.51 -6.62 -5.21
CA TRP A 100 2.63 -6.11 -4.15
C TRP A 100 1.15 -6.18 -4.51
N CYS A 101 0.80 -5.96 -5.78
CA CYS A 101 -0.56 -6.13 -6.28
C CYS A 101 -1.00 -7.58 -6.11
N GLU A 102 -0.23 -8.55 -6.63
CA GLU A 102 -0.53 -9.98 -6.55
C GLU A 102 -0.80 -10.42 -5.10
N VAL A 103 0.10 -10.06 -4.19
CA VAL A 103 -0.01 -10.42 -2.78
C VAL A 103 -1.20 -9.73 -2.10
N THR A 104 -1.49 -8.48 -2.45
CA THR A 104 -2.63 -7.76 -1.86
C THR A 104 -3.97 -8.29 -2.37
N TYR A 105 -4.06 -8.56 -3.67
CA TYR A 105 -5.28 -9.09 -4.27
C TYR A 105 -5.65 -10.45 -3.68
N ALA A 106 -4.69 -11.39 -3.64
CA ALA A 106 -4.92 -12.72 -3.07
C ALA A 106 -5.35 -12.68 -1.59
N TRP A 107 -4.81 -11.74 -0.82
CA TRP A 107 -5.19 -11.55 0.58
C TRP A 107 -6.60 -10.95 0.73
N LEU A 108 -6.94 -9.93 -0.07
CA LEU A 108 -8.30 -9.37 -0.09
C LEU A 108 -9.34 -10.37 -0.59
N GLU A 109 -8.99 -11.21 -1.56
CA GLU A 109 -9.86 -12.28 -2.06
C GLU A 109 -10.15 -13.32 -0.96
N THR A 110 -9.12 -13.68 -0.18
CA THR A 110 -9.30 -14.55 0.99
C THR A 110 -10.22 -13.91 2.03
N LEU A 111 -10.01 -12.62 2.34
CA LEU A 111 -10.89 -11.89 3.25
C LEU A 111 -12.31 -11.75 2.73
N HIS A 112 -12.50 -11.57 1.42
CA HIS A 112 -13.82 -11.56 0.80
C HIS A 112 -14.53 -12.90 1.03
N LYS A 113 -13.85 -14.02 0.76
CA LYS A 113 -14.39 -15.38 0.99
C LYS A 113 -14.75 -15.64 2.45
N GLU A 114 -13.95 -15.14 3.40
CA GLU A 114 -14.16 -15.41 4.83
C GLU A 114 -15.08 -14.41 5.54
N LYS A 115 -15.08 -13.14 5.10
CA LYS A 115 -15.61 -12.00 5.86
C LYS A 115 -16.26 -10.93 4.98
N GLY A 116 -16.53 -11.21 3.70
CA GLY A 116 -16.95 -10.22 2.72
C GLY A 116 -18.17 -9.40 3.15
N GLU A 117 -19.21 -10.05 3.66
CA GLU A 117 -20.41 -9.37 4.18
C GLU A 117 -20.08 -8.43 5.35
N SER A 118 -19.29 -8.89 6.33
CA SER A 118 -18.97 -8.11 7.54
C SER A 118 -18.01 -6.95 7.30
N LEU A 119 -17.17 -7.05 6.26
CA LEU A 119 -16.14 -6.05 5.95
C LEU A 119 -16.52 -5.15 4.77
N ASP A 120 -17.74 -5.28 4.25
CA ASP A 120 -18.20 -4.62 3.04
C ASP A 120 -17.17 -4.81 1.90
N ILE A 121 -16.81 -6.06 1.60
CA ILE A 121 -15.94 -6.42 0.47
C ILE A 121 -16.76 -7.21 -0.54
N HIS A 122 -16.80 -6.76 -1.79
CA HIS A 122 -17.40 -7.50 -2.90
C HIS A 122 -16.57 -7.40 -4.18
N ILE A 123 -16.86 -8.27 -5.14
CA ILE A 123 -16.30 -8.24 -6.48
C ILE A 123 -17.37 -7.66 -7.41
N VAL A 124 -17.01 -6.67 -8.21
CA VAL A 124 -17.93 -6.05 -9.18
C VAL A 124 -17.33 -6.06 -10.58
N PRO A 125 -18.16 -6.25 -11.62
CA PRO A 125 -17.76 -5.97 -12.99
C PRO A 125 -17.59 -4.46 -13.18
N GLY A 126 -16.68 -4.10 -14.09
CA GLY A 126 -16.40 -2.72 -14.36
C GLY A 126 -15.76 -2.46 -15.71
N VAL A 127 -15.74 -1.17 -16.07
CA VAL A 127 -15.08 -0.65 -17.25
C VAL A 127 -14.26 0.59 -16.91
N ASP A 128 -13.11 0.72 -17.55
CA ASP A 128 -12.29 1.93 -17.55
C ASP A 128 -11.98 2.31 -18.99
N VAL A 129 -12.42 3.51 -19.41
CA VAL A 129 -12.30 4.00 -20.77
C VAL A 129 -11.60 5.35 -20.82
N SER A 130 -10.90 5.65 -21.91
CA SER A 130 -10.16 6.90 -22.06
C SER A 130 -10.30 7.51 -23.44
N ALA A 131 -10.45 8.83 -23.48
CA ALA A 131 -10.38 9.65 -24.67
C ALA A 131 -8.99 10.26 -24.91
N VAL A 132 -8.02 10.00 -24.02
CA VAL A 132 -6.68 10.59 -24.03
C VAL A 132 -5.62 9.52 -24.31
N GLY A 133 -4.73 9.82 -25.26
CA GLY A 133 -3.62 8.97 -25.64
C GLY A 133 -4.03 7.76 -26.48
N ALA A 134 -3.03 7.03 -26.97
CA ALA A 134 -3.22 5.65 -27.43
C ALA A 134 -3.24 4.73 -26.20
N PRO A 135 -3.81 3.50 -26.27
CA PRO A 135 -3.66 2.52 -25.21
C PRO A 135 -2.17 2.29 -24.95
N GLN A 136 -1.60 2.95 -23.93
CA GLN A 136 -0.15 2.93 -23.70
C GLN A 136 0.35 1.55 -23.32
N VAL A 137 -0.55 0.73 -22.78
CA VAL A 137 -0.29 -0.66 -22.39
C VAL A 137 -1.51 -1.49 -22.75
N ILE A 138 -1.34 -2.47 -23.62
CA ILE A 138 -2.39 -3.42 -24.04
C ILE A 138 -2.78 -4.36 -22.87
N HIS A 139 -1.87 -4.57 -21.91
CA HIS A 139 -2.08 -5.39 -20.72
C HIS A 139 -1.35 -4.79 -19.49
N PRO A 140 -2.05 -4.04 -18.61
CA PRO A 140 -1.46 -3.48 -17.40
C PRO A 140 -0.74 -4.55 -16.56
N TYR A 141 0.32 -4.16 -15.83
CA TYR A 141 1.16 -5.11 -15.07
C TYR A 141 0.40 -5.85 -13.95
N TRP A 142 -0.80 -5.41 -13.60
CA TRP A 142 -1.67 -5.95 -12.56
C TRP A 142 -2.88 -6.71 -13.13
N ALA A 143 -3.10 -6.67 -14.45
CA ALA A 143 -4.33 -7.19 -15.05
C ALA A 143 -4.49 -8.71 -14.92
N HIS A 144 -3.40 -9.45 -14.70
CA HIS A 144 -3.46 -10.90 -14.42
C HIS A 144 -3.95 -11.23 -13.00
N CYS A 145 -4.06 -10.24 -12.11
CA CYS A 145 -4.63 -10.45 -10.78
C CYS A 145 -6.15 -10.54 -10.78
N VAL A 146 -6.81 -9.89 -11.75
CA VAL A 146 -8.27 -9.75 -11.80
C VAL A 146 -8.89 -10.77 -12.75
N GLU A 147 -10.16 -11.08 -12.52
CA GLU A 147 -10.93 -11.95 -13.41
C GLU A 147 -11.53 -11.16 -14.56
N ASN A 148 -11.87 -11.86 -15.65
CA ASN A 148 -12.58 -11.33 -16.81
C ASN A 148 -11.95 -10.06 -17.44
N PHE A 149 -10.62 -9.89 -17.29
CA PHE A 149 -9.91 -8.80 -17.94
C PHE A 149 -9.93 -8.97 -19.46
N ARG A 150 -10.41 -7.95 -20.17
CA ARG A 150 -10.36 -7.89 -21.63
C ARG A 150 -10.35 -6.46 -22.13
N LEU A 151 -9.77 -6.26 -23.30
CA LEU A 151 -9.93 -5.00 -24.03
C LEU A 151 -11.35 -4.88 -24.58
N LEU A 152 -11.84 -3.65 -24.63
CA LEU A 152 -13.13 -3.32 -25.21
C LEU A 152 -13.00 -3.04 -26.72
N SER A 153 -14.03 -3.37 -27.50
CA SER A 153 -14.15 -2.93 -28.89
C SER A 153 -14.42 -1.42 -28.96
N GLN A 154 -14.27 -0.81 -30.15
CA GLN A 154 -14.57 0.61 -30.33
C GLN A 154 -16.05 0.93 -30.06
N GLU A 155 -16.94 0.02 -30.45
CA GLU A 155 -18.38 0.12 -30.19
C GLU A 155 -18.66 0.10 -28.68
N GLU A 156 -18.10 -0.88 -27.95
CA GLU A 156 -18.26 -0.99 -26.49
C GLU A 156 -17.74 0.26 -25.76
N VAL A 157 -16.57 0.79 -26.18
CA VAL A 157 -16.01 2.01 -25.60
C VAL A 157 -16.92 3.22 -25.82
N ALA A 158 -17.45 3.38 -27.04
CA ALA A 158 -18.32 4.50 -27.40
C ALA A 158 -19.66 4.46 -26.65
N GLU A 159 -20.16 3.27 -26.32
CA GLU A 159 -21.35 3.09 -25.48
C GLU A 159 -21.13 3.53 -24.02
N VAL A 160 -19.93 3.34 -23.49
CA VAL A 160 -19.61 3.70 -22.09
C VAL A 160 -19.46 5.21 -21.93
N SER A 161 -18.67 5.86 -22.77
CA SER A 161 -18.45 7.31 -22.70
C SER A 161 -18.25 7.89 -24.10
N PRO A 162 -19.14 8.81 -24.55
CA PRO A 162 -18.99 9.46 -25.85
C PRO A 162 -17.63 10.12 -26.03
N GLY A 163 -16.89 9.70 -27.05
CA GLY A 163 -15.57 10.24 -27.38
C GLY A 163 -14.39 9.52 -26.74
N ALA A 164 -14.62 8.52 -25.88
CA ALA A 164 -13.59 7.56 -25.51
C ALA A 164 -13.14 6.74 -26.74
N THR A 165 -11.88 6.30 -26.72
CA THR A 165 -11.20 5.69 -27.88
C THR A 165 -10.60 4.32 -27.59
N HIS A 166 -10.43 3.99 -26.31
CA HIS A 166 -9.94 2.70 -25.84
C HIS A 166 -10.40 2.48 -24.39
N GLY A 167 -10.31 1.23 -23.94
CA GLY A 167 -10.62 0.85 -22.57
C GLY A 167 -10.55 -0.66 -22.36
N PHE A 168 -10.82 -1.07 -21.14
CA PHE A 168 -10.89 -2.48 -20.76
C PHE A 168 -12.08 -2.72 -19.82
N ALA A 169 -12.54 -3.96 -19.82
CA ALA A 169 -13.43 -4.50 -18.80
C ALA A 169 -12.64 -5.39 -17.85
N LEU A 170 -13.11 -5.48 -16.61
CA LEU A 170 -12.55 -6.34 -15.56
C LEU A 170 -13.60 -6.65 -14.50
N GLU A 171 -13.37 -7.69 -13.71
CA GLU A 171 -14.02 -7.89 -12.41
C GLU A 171 -13.01 -7.68 -11.30
N THR A 172 -13.30 -6.76 -10.38
CA THR A 172 -12.34 -6.38 -9.33
C THR A 172 -12.99 -6.17 -7.98
N ILE A 173 -12.15 -6.22 -6.95
CA ILE A 173 -12.55 -6.02 -5.56
C ILE A 173 -12.83 -4.54 -5.31
N ILE A 174 -13.99 -4.26 -4.73
CA ILE A 174 -14.31 -2.99 -4.10
C ILE A 174 -14.66 -3.24 -2.65
N TYR A 175 -14.17 -2.37 -1.76
CA TYR A 175 -14.54 -2.42 -0.36
C TYR A 175 -14.75 -1.05 0.25
N ASN A 176 -15.49 -0.99 1.36
CA ASN A 176 -15.61 0.23 2.13
C ASN A 176 -14.39 0.39 3.07
N PRO A 177 -13.57 1.45 2.93
CA PRO A 177 -12.41 1.62 3.79
C PRO A 177 -12.74 1.77 5.27
N LYS A 178 -13.92 2.29 5.64
CA LYS A 178 -14.26 2.54 7.05
C LYS A 178 -14.37 1.25 7.88
N PRO A 179 -15.26 0.28 7.57
CA PRO A 179 -15.31 -0.98 8.32
C PRO A 179 -14.00 -1.76 8.21
N PHE A 180 -13.32 -1.72 7.05
CA PHE A 180 -12.03 -2.38 6.89
C PHE A 180 -10.95 -1.82 7.84
N MET A 181 -10.85 -0.50 7.98
CA MET A 181 -9.88 0.15 8.88
C MET A 181 -10.20 -0.11 10.35
N LEU A 182 -11.48 -0.11 10.73
CA LEU A 182 -11.91 -0.50 12.08
C LEU A 182 -11.56 -1.97 12.38
N TRP A 183 -11.81 -2.86 11.43
CA TRP A 183 -11.41 -4.27 11.58
C TRP A 183 -9.90 -4.43 11.76
N LEU A 184 -9.07 -3.69 11.02
CA LEU A 184 -7.61 -3.72 11.22
C LEU A 184 -7.21 -3.31 12.64
N HIS A 185 -7.87 -2.31 13.23
CA HIS A 185 -7.63 -1.93 14.62
C HIS A 185 -7.91 -3.09 15.58
N GLU A 186 -9.06 -3.74 15.42
CA GLU A 186 -9.46 -4.87 16.26
C GLU A 186 -8.49 -6.04 16.13
N GLU A 187 -8.08 -6.40 14.91
CA GLU A 187 -7.14 -7.50 14.70
C GLU A 187 -5.76 -7.23 15.31
N ILE A 188 -5.27 -6.00 15.21
CA ILE A 188 -4.02 -5.58 15.87
C ILE A 188 -4.15 -5.77 17.38
N GLN A 189 -5.25 -5.31 17.98
CA GLN A 189 -5.48 -5.42 19.43
C GLN A 189 -5.65 -6.88 19.87
N LYS A 190 -6.38 -7.70 19.12
CA LYS A 190 -6.56 -9.15 19.38
C LYS A 190 -5.22 -9.88 19.41
N LEU A 191 -4.26 -9.47 18.59
CA LEU A 191 -2.91 -10.04 18.55
C LEU A 191 -1.95 -9.43 19.59
N GLY A 192 -2.44 -8.53 20.46
CA GLY A 192 -1.67 -7.88 21.52
C GLY A 192 -0.90 -6.62 21.10
N GLY A 193 -1.11 -6.14 19.87
CA GLY A 193 -0.60 -4.85 19.43
C GLY A 193 -1.31 -3.68 20.11
N THR A 194 -0.64 -2.53 20.18
CA THR A 194 -1.20 -1.32 20.81
C THR A 194 -1.30 -0.17 19.81
N LEU A 195 -2.30 0.68 19.97
CA LEU A 195 -2.49 1.90 19.18
C LEU A 195 -2.40 3.09 20.13
N LYS A 196 -1.52 4.05 19.83
CA LYS A 196 -1.30 5.23 20.67
C LYS A 196 -1.41 6.50 19.84
N GLN A 197 -2.40 7.31 20.15
CA GLN A 197 -2.60 8.59 19.49
C GLN A 197 -1.63 9.63 20.03
N ARG A 198 -0.66 10.04 19.21
CA ARG A 198 0.25 11.17 19.47
C ARG A 198 0.94 11.60 18.18
N ARG A 199 1.33 12.86 18.10
CA ARG A 199 2.20 13.36 17.03
C ARG A 199 3.63 12.87 17.25
N VAL A 200 4.25 12.36 16.19
CA VAL A 200 5.69 12.10 16.12
C VAL A 200 6.32 13.30 15.46
N ASN A 201 7.30 13.94 16.12
CA ASN A 201 7.98 15.12 15.59
C ASN A 201 9.31 14.77 14.89
N ALA A 202 9.98 13.71 15.34
CA ALA A 202 11.23 13.23 14.75
C ALA A 202 11.32 11.72 14.90
N LEU A 203 11.54 11.00 13.80
CA LEU A 203 11.73 9.54 13.83
C LEU A 203 12.98 9.14 14.62
N ASP A 204 14.00 10.01 14.62
CA ASP A 204 15.28 9.78 15.27
C ASP A 204 15.23 9.71 16.80
N GLU A 205 14.20 10.30 17.40
CA GLU A 205 14.07 10.41 18.85
C GLU A 205 13.29 9.24 19.47
N GLU A 206 12.69 8.39 18.64
CA GLU A 206 11.83 7.31 19.07
C GLU A 206 12.61 6.11 19.64
N GLU A 207 12.23 5.67 20.84
CA GLU A 207 12.90 4.58 21.55
C GLU A 207 12.29 3.21 21.22
N CYS A 208 12.85 2.57 20.21
CA CYS A 208 12.44 1.23 19.77
C CYS A 208 13.64 0.47 19.19
N ASP A 209 13.43 -0.80 18.85
CA ASP A 209 14.44 -1.62 18.19
C ASP A 209 14.24 -1.60 16.66
N LEU A 210 12.98 -1.63 16.22
CA LEU A 210 12.56 -1.48 14.83
C LEU A 210 11.54 -0.35 14.72
N LEU A 211 11.84 0.63 13.87
CA LEU A 211 10.91 1.69 13.48
C LEU A 211 10.46 1.44 12.03
N VAL A 212 9.15 1.46 11.78
CA VAL A 212 8.61 1.47 10.43
C VAL A 212 7.88 2.77 10.17
N ASN A 213 8.40 3.56 9.23
CA ASN A 213 7.83 4.84 8.83
C ASN A 213 6.76 4.63 7.74
N CYS A 214 5.50 4.69 8.15
CA CYS A 214 4.31 4.64 7.31
C CYS A 214 3.55 5.99 7.29
N SER A 215 4.27 7.10 7.43
CA SER A 215 3.70 8.43 7.69
C SER A 215 3.06 9.13 6.48
N GLY A 216 3.05 8.50 5.30
CA GLY A 216 2.44 9.06 4.10
C GLY A 216 3.07 10.41 3.71
N LEU A 217 2.26 11.46 3.54
CA LEU A 217 2.75 12.80 3.18
C LEU A 217 3.69 13.41 4.23
N ALA A 218 3.53 13.06 5.51
CA ALA A 218 4.38 13.58 6.58
C ALA A 218 5.83 13.08 6.45
N ALA A 219 6.12 12.10 5.60
CA ALA A 219 7.49 11.69 5.28
C ALA A 219 8.32 12.82 4.65
N LYS A 220 7.67 13.83 4.05
CA LYS A 220 8.34 15.05 3.58
C LYS A 220 9.18 15.70 4.70
N GLU A 221 8.58 15.80 5.89
CA GLU A 221 9.21 16.40 7.07
C GLU A 221 9.95 15.33 7.89
N LEU A 222 9.29 14.22 8.21
CA LEU A 222 9.80 13.18 9.12
C LEU A 222 11.00 12.40 8.58
N ALA A 223 11.10 12.25 7.25
CA ALA A 223 12.20 11.56 6.60
C ALA A 223 13.04 12.48 5.70
N GLY A 224 12.77 13.79 5.71
CA GLY A 224 13.44 14.76 4.84
C GLY A 224 13.23 14.49 3.34
N ASP A 225 12.16 13.78 2.96
CA ASP A 225 11.94 13.41 1.56
C ASP A 225 11.30 14.56 0.78
N GLY A 226 12.14 15.42 0.21
CA GLY A 226 11.73 16.55 -0.62
C GLY A 226 10.95 16.16 -1.89
N THR A 227 10.96 14.88 -2.29
CA THR A 227 10.24 14.38 -3.47
C THR A 227 8.78 14.05 -3.22
N MET A 228 8.31 14.18 -1.97
CA MET A 228 6.92 14.02 -1.59
C MET A 228 6.06 15.24 -1.96
N PHE A 229 4.88 14.97 -2.53
CA PHE A 229 3.88 15.99 -2.89
C PHE A 229 2.44 15.44 -2.80
N PRO A 230 1.44 16.28 -2.48
CA PRO A 230 0.06 15.86 -2.48
C PRO A 230 -0.47 15.72 -3.91
N ILE A 231 -1.34 14.74 -4.12
CA ILE A 231 -2.22 14.66 -5.29
C ILE A 231 -3.64 14.74 -4.76
N ARG A 232 -4.20 15.96 -4.75
CA ARG A 232 -5.53 16.21 -4.22
C ARG A 232 -6.59 15.55 -5.09
N GLY A 233 -7.56 14.90 -4.45
CA GLY A 233 -8.75 14.37 -5.09
C GLY A 233 -10.01 14.76 -4.35
N GLN A 234 -10.91 15.44 -5.06
CA GLN A 234 -12.27 15.72 -4.64
C GLN A 234 -13.17 14.53 -4.99
N ILE A 235 -14.02 14.12 -4.04
CA ILE A 235 -15.04 13.09 -4.22
C ILE A 235 -16.38 13.51 -3.62
N ILE A 236 -17.44 12.83 -4.07
CA ILE A 236 -18.79 12.93 -3.53
C ILE A 236 -19.23 11.51 -3.14
N ASN A 237 -19.63 11.33 -1.88
CA ASN A 237 -20.24 10.11 -1.42
C ASN A 237 -21.75 10.23 -1.56
N VAL A 238 -22.39 9.24 -2.19
CA VAL A 238 -23.84 9.21 -2.42
C VAL A 238 -24.42 7.86 -2.02
N TYR A 239 -25.71 7.84 -1.74
CA TYR A 239 -26.49 6.61 -1.60
C TYR A 239 -27.26 6.35 -2.89
N ASN A 240 -27.00 5.22 -3.55
CA ASN A 240 -27.79 4.72 -4.66
C ASN A 240 -27.59 3.20 -4.88
N PRO A 241 -28.57 2.34 -4.52
CA PRO A 241 -28.43 0.88 -4.65
C PRO A 241 -28.54 0.35 -6.09
N LYS A 242 -28.83 1.21 -7.08
CA LYS A 242 -28.91 0.82 -8.50
C LYS A 242 -27.57 0.95 -9.23
N LEU A 243 -26.64 1.73 -8.69
CA LEU A 243 -25.28 1.82 -9.23
C LEU A 243 -24.51 0.61 -8.70
N LYS A 244 -24.39 -0.44 -9.51
CA LYS A 244 -23.83 -1.75 -9.10
C LYS A 244 -22.55 -2.15 -9.85
N GLU A 245 -22.15 -1.36 -10.83
CA GLU A 245 -20.99 -1.63 -11.68
C GLU A 245 -19.95 -0.53 -11.49
N LEU A 246 -18.67 -0.87 -11.62
CA LEU A 246 -17.62 0.13 -11.68
C LEU A 246 -17.65 0.80 -13.06
N LYS A 247 -17.74 2.12 -13.11
CA LYS A 247 -17.54 2.88 -14.36
C LYS A 247 -16.47 3.92 -14.16
N MET A 248 -15.49 3.97 -15.05
CA MET A 248 -14.43 4.97 -15.06
C MET A 248 -14.26 5.53 -16.47
N SER A 249 -14.01 6.83 -16.55
CA SER A 249 -13.66 7.49 -17.80
C SER A 249 -12.63 8.59 -17.62
N VAL A 250 -11.80 8.79 -18.63
CA VAL A 250 -10.96 9.99 -18.79
C VAL A 250 -11.43 10.76 -20.02
N ASP A 251 -11.92 11.98 -19.81
CA ASP A 251 -12.38 12.86 -20.89
C ASP A 251 -11.17 13.44 -21.67
N LYS A 252 -11.40 13.97 -22.88
CA LYS A 252 -10.33 14.50 -23.76
C LYS A 252 -9.45 15.57 -23.11
N ASP A 253 -10.01 16.33 -22.17
CA ASP A 253 -9.32 17.38 -21.44
C ASP A 253 -8.48 16.82 -20.26
N GLY A 254 -8.43 15.50 -20.09
CA GLY A 254 -7.71 14.81 -19.02
C GLY A 254 -8.47 14.71 -17.70
N GLU A 255 -9.72 15.17 -17.66
CA GLU A 255 -10.56 15.12 -16.47
C GLU A 255 -11.10 13.70 -16.21
N TYR A 256 -11.02 13.27 -14.96
CA TYR A 256 -11.45 11.94 -14.54
C TYR A 256 -12.92 11.95 -14.10
N ALA A 257 -13.63 10.88 -14.42
CA ALA A 257 -14.91 10.52 -13.82
C ALA A 257 -14.89 9.03 -13.41
N TYR A 258 -15.41 8.72 -12.23
CA TYR A 258 -15.59 7.36 -11.76
C TYR A 258 -16.80 7.24 -10.84
N VAL A 259 -17.48 6.10 -10.96
CA VAL A 259 -18.57 5.65 -10.10
C VAL A 259 -18.13 4.32 -9.50
N ILE A 260 -17.80 4.34 -8.21
CA ILE A 260 -17.29 3.17 -7.47
C ILE A 260 -18.41 2.70 -6.53
N PRO A 261 -19.10 1.59 -6.86
CA PRO A 261 -20.18 1.08 -6.03
C PRO A 261 -19.60 0.22 -4.91
N ARG A 262 -19.58 0.75 -3.68
CA ARG A 262 -19.32 -0.07 -2.50
C ARG A 262 -20.58 -0.85 -2.12
N PRO A 263 -20.48 -1.86 -1.24
CA PRO A 263 -21.65 -2.58 -0.77
C PRO A 263 -22.74 -1.69 -0.16
N ASN A 264 -23.95 -2.22 -0.07
CA ASN A 264 -25.09 -1.60 0.62
C ASN A 264 -25.55 -0.25 0.04
N GLY A 265 -25.23 0.03 -1.22
CA GLY A 265 -25.66 1.24 -1.93
C GLY A 265 -24.84 2.49 -1.60
N ASP A 266 -23.73 2.35 -0.87
CA ASP A 266 -22.72 3.41 -0.72
C ASP A 266 -21.93 3.54 -2.02
N VAL A 267 -21.88 4.73 -2.61
CA VAL A 267 -21.25 4.95 -3.91
C VAL A 267 -20.33 6.15 -3.82
N VAL A 268 -19.09 5.97 -4.27
CA VAL A 268 -18.13 7.07 -4.41
C VAL A 268 -18.13 7.55 -5.84
N LEU A 269 -18.46 8.82 -6.01
CA LEU A 269 -18.28 9.57 -7.23
C LEU A 269 -16.98 10.35 -7.13
N GLY A 270 -16.18 10.29 -8.18
CA GLY A 270 -15.02 11.16 -8.29
C GLY A 270 -14.58 11.31 -9.74
N GLY A 271 -13.48 11.97 -10.01
CA GLY A 271 -12.77 12.79 -9.04
C GLY A 271 -11.79 13.72 -9.74
N THR A 272 -11.03 14.44 -8.94
CA THR A 272 -9.94 15.29 -9.41
C THR A 272 -8.57 14.66 -9.15
N VAL A 273 -7.57 15.10 -9.93
CA VAL A 273 -6.16 14.69 -9.82
C VAL A 273 -5.29 15.95 -9.87
N GLN A 274 -5.22 16.68 -8.75
CA GLN A 274 -4.54 17.97 -8.68
C GLN A 274 -3.20 17.83 -7.94
N LYS A 275 -2.10 17.70 -8.69
CA LYS A 275 -0.75 17.60 -8.11
C LYS A 275 -0.36 18.91 -7.42
N HIS A 276 0.37 18.82 -6.32
CA HIS A 276 0.88 19.94 -5.52
C HIS A 276 -0.20 20.82 -4.86
N ASN A 277 -1.48 20.45 -4.92
CA ASN A 277 -2.53 21.13 -4.17
C ASN A 277 -2.59 20.58 -2.73
N TRP A 278 -2.35 21.45 -1.75
CA TRP A 278 -2.22 21.11 -0.33
C TRP A 278 -3.51 21.27 0.48
N THR A 279 -4.59 21.81 -0.09
CA THR A 279 -5.83 21.97 0.66
C THR A 279 -6.64 20.66 0.71
N ALA A 280 -7.00 20.24 1.91
CA ALA A 280 -7.95 19.15 2.14
C ALA A 280 -9.41 19.66 2.24
N GLU A 281 -9.64 20.95 2.02
CA GLU A 281 -10.98 21.53 2.00
C GLU A 281 -11.70 21.19 0.70
N ASN A 282 -13.03 21.19 0.76
CA ASN A 282 -13.86 21.05 -0.44
C ASN A 282 -13.74 22.29 -1.32
N ASN A 283 -13.83 22.07 -2.64
CA ASN A 283 -13.96 23.16 -3.61
C ASN A 283 -15.26 22.97 -4.38
N ASP A 284 -16.13 23.97 -4.38
CA ASP A 284 -17.47 23.86 -4.98
C ASP A 284 -17.42 23.62 -6.49
N SER A 285 -16.49 24.28 -7.21
CA SER A 285 -16.30 24.05 -8.65
C SER A 285 -15.85 22.62 -8.96
N ASP A 286 -14.95 22.06 -8.14
CA ASP A 286 -14.53 20.66 -8.29
C ASP A 286 -15.68 19.69 -8.01
N VAL A 287 -16.49 19.99 -6.99
CA VAL A 287 -17.68 19.18 -6.64
C VAL A 287 -18.69 19.19 -7.78
N ASP A 288 -19.06 20.37 -8.28
CA ASP A 288 -20.03 20.51 -9.36
C ASP A 288 -19.51 19.85 -10.65
N GLY A 289 -18.21 20.03 -10.94
CA GLY A 289 -17.54 19.38 -12.06
C GLY A 289 -17.59 17.85 -11.96
N VAL A 290 -17.21 17.28 -10.81
CA VAL A 290 -17.29 15.83 -10.56
C VAL A 290 -18.72 15.33 -10.72
N TRP A 291 -19.70 16.02 -10.13
CA TRP A 291 -21.10 15.64 -10.22
C TRP A 291 -21.58 15.57 -11.66
N GLU A 292 -21.34 16.61 -12.46
CA GLU A 292 -21.80 16.65 -13.85
C GLU A 292 -21.10 15.60 -14.72
N ARG A 293 -19.80 15.36 -14.52
CA ARG A 293 -19.10 14.28 -15.24
C ARG A 293 -19.65 12.90 -14.90
N CYS A 294 -19.87 12.60 -13.62
CA CYS A 294 -20.46 11.33 -13.21
C CYS A 294 -21.90 11.18 -13.71
N CYS A 295 -22.70 12.25 -13.77
CA CYS A 295 -24.05 12.23 -14.36
C CYS A 295 -24.03 11.96 -15.86
N ARG A 296 -23.01 12.44 -16.59
CA ARG A 296 -22.84 12.09 -18.01
C ARG A 296 -22.42 10.64 -18.19
N LEU A 297 -21.47 10.16 -17.38
CA LEU A 297 -20.97 8.78 -17.44
C LEU A 297 -22.06 7.77 -17.09
N TRP A 298 -22.92 8.09 -16.12
CA TRP A 298 -24.06 7.26 -15.75
C TRP A 298 -25.25 8.12 -15.30
N PRO A 299 -26.27 8.32 -16.16
CA PRO A 299 -27.41 9.20 -15.86
C PRO A 299 -28.17 8.90 -14.56
N GLU A 300 -28.18 7.64 -14.11
CA GLU A 300 -28.81 7.24 -12.84
C GLU A 300 -28.17 7.93 -11.61
N VAL A 301 -26.95 8.46 -11.73
CA VAL A 301 -26.31 9.27 -10.69
C VAL A 301 -27.19 10.45 -10.26
N ARG A 302 -27.97 11.05 -11.18
CA ARG A 302 -28.87 12.17 -10.86
C ARG A 302 -29.95 11.81 -9.84
N ASN A 303 -30.28 10.53 -9.69
CA ASN A 303 -31.26 10.02 -8.74
C ASN A 303 -30.66 9.68 -7.36
N SER A 304 -29.37 9.96 -7.15
CA SER A 304 -28.65 9.59 -5.93
C SER A 304 -28.86 10.61 -4.81
N LYS A 305 -28.90 10.13 -3.57
CA LYS A 305 -28.90 11.01 -2.38
C LYS A 305 -27.46 11.33 -1.99
N VAL A 306 -27.08 12.61 -2.01
CA VAL A 306 -25.75 13.04 -1.54
C VAL A 306 -25.62 12.82 -0.03
N ILE A 307 -24.58 12.10 0.39
CA ILE A 307 -24.23 11.83 1.79
C ILE A 307 -23.17 12.81 2.28
N ALA A 308 -22.08 12.97 1.52
CA ALA A 308 -20.93 13.79 1.92
C ALA A 308 -20.11 14.26 0.73
N LYS A 309 -19.37 15.35 0.91
CA LYS A 309 -18.36 15.87 -0.02
C LYS A 309 -17.02 15.89 0.70
N MET A 310 -15.97 15.34 0.10
CA MET A 310 -14.67 15.20 0.75
C MET A 310 -13.53 15.43 -0.23
N ALA A 311 -12.44 16.04 0.25
CA ALA A 311 -11.18 16.08 -0.47
C ALA A 311 -10.09 15.33 0.33
N GLY A 312 -9.30 14.53 -0.38
CA GLY A 312 -8.19 13.77 0.19
C GLY A 312 -6.87 14.09 -0.50
N LEU A 313 -5.77 14.02 0.25
CA LEU A 313 -4.43 14.28 -0.25
C LEU A 313 -3.67 12.96 -0.38
N ARG A 314 -3.57 12.44 -1.61
CA ARG A 314 -2.80 11.21 -1.88
C ARG A 314 -1.30 11.49 -1.70
N PRO A 315 -0.54 10.60 -1.05
CA PRO A 315 0.90 10.76 -0.83
C PRO A 315 1.72 10.43 -2.08
N GLY A 316 1.75 11.35 -3.05
CA GLY A 316 2.58 11.24 -4.24
C GLY A 316 4.08 11.38 -3.90
N ARG A 317 4.92 10.64 -4.62
CA ARG A 317 6.38 10.73 -4.55
C ARG A 317 6.96 10.53 -5.94
N THR A 318 7.95 11.33 -6.34
CA THR A 318 8.52 11.28 -7.70
C THR A 318 9.03 9.88 -8.08
N GLY A 319 9.61 9.14 -7.14
CA GLY A 319 10.12 7.78 -7.38
C GLY A 319 9.14 6.64 -7.09
N GLY A 320 7.86 6.91 -6.87
CA GLY A 320 6.85 5.90 -6.51
C GLY A 320 6.92 5.49 -5.04
N VAL A 321 6.56 4.25 -4.69
CA VAL A 321 6.64 3.79 -3.28
C VAL A 321 8.11 3.76 -2.83
N ARG A 322 8.40 4.29 -1.64
CA ARG A 322 9.68 4.07 -0.96
C ARG A 322 9.49 2.98 0.09
N LEU A 323 10.02 1.80 -0.21
CA LEU A 323 10.04 0.66 0.70
C LEU A 323 11.44 0.08 0.77
N GLU A 324 12.17 0.39 1.84
CA GLU A 324 13.58 0.01 2.03
C GLU A 324 14.02 0.21 3.48
N VAL A 325 15.11 -0.44 3.87
CA VAL A 325 15.79 -0.20 5.14
C VAL A 325 16.69 1.04 4.97
N GLN A 326 16.63 1.99 5.91
CA GLN A 326 17.58 3.09 5.96
C GLN A 326 18.99 2.56 6.23
N ALA A 327 19.99 3.08 5.52
CA ALA A 327 21.37 2.60 5.62
C ALA A 327 21.95 2.72 7.05
N ALA A 328 21.67 3.84 7.73
CA ALA A 328 22.07 4.07 9.11
C ALA A 328 20.88 3.84 10.06
N PRO A 329 21.12 3.31 11.27
CA PRO A 329 20.14 3.33 12.35
C PRO A 329 19.73 4.76 12.72
N THR A 330 18.60 4.89 13.42
CA THR A 330 18.21 6.15 14.05
C THR A 330 19.23 6.61 15.09
N LYS A 331 19.16 7.87 15.53
CA LYS A 331 20.01 8.37 16.63
C LYS A 331 19.89 7.55 17.93
N ARG A 332 18.74 6.91 18.15
CA ARG A 332 18.50 6.00 19.29
C ARG A 332 18.85 4.53 19.01
N GLY A 333 19.39 4.23 17.83
CA GLY A 333 19.89 2.91 17.45
C GLY A 333 18.86 1.97 16.82
N ALA A 334 17.65 2.45 16.50
CA ALA A 334 16.61 1.63 15.88
C ALA A 334 16.94 1.35 14.41
N VAL A 335 16.60 0.16 13.93
CA VAL A 335 16.52 -0.11 12.48
C VAL A 335 15.33 0.65 11.92
N LEU A 336 15.53 1.49 10.91
CA LEU A 336 14.44 2.21 10.25
C LEU A 336 14.07 1.56 8.91
N ILE A 337 12.81 1.22 8.72
CA ILE A 337 12.24 0.81 7.44
C ILE A 337 11.26 1.89 6.97
N HIS A 338 11.40 2.35 5.74
CA HIS A 338 10.43 3.23 5.11
C HIS A 338 9.35 2.42 4.40
N ASN A 339 8.10 2.88 4.44
CA ASN A 339 6.98 2.35 3.66
C ASN A 339 5.97 3.48 3.43
N TYR A 340 6.23 4.36 2.45
CA TYR A 340 5.36 5.50 2.11
C TYR A 340 5.46 5.86 0.61
N GLY A 341 4.70 6.87 0.16
CA GLY A 341 4.75 7.34 -1.23
C GLY A 341 3.83 6.56 -2.18
N HIS A 342 2.74 6.00 -1.67
CA HIS A 342 1.84 5.12 -2.43
C HIS A 342 0.93 5.82 -3.43
N GLY A 343 0.96 7.15 -3.53
CA GLY A 343 0.07 7.89 -4.43
C GLY A 343 -1.39 7.53 -4.22
N GLY A 344 -2.09 7.18 -5.30
CA GLY A 344 -3.48 6.68 -5.24
C GLY A 344 -3.62 5.19 -4.94
N SER A 345 -2.52 4.44 -4.85
CA SER A 345 -2.50 2.98 -4.78
C SER A 345 -2.35 2.41 -3.36
N GLY A 346 -2.53 3.21 -2.31
CA GLY A 346 -2.35 2.74 -0.94
C GLY A 346 -3.19 1.50 -0.61
N HIS A 347 -4.48 1.55 -0.92
CA HIS A 347 -5.44 0.45 -0.74
C HIS A 347 -5.24 -0.72 -1.73
N THR A 348 -4.43 -0.53 -2.76
CA THR A 348 -4.12 -1.58 -3.74
C THR A 348 -2.86 -2.36 -3.38
N LEU A 349 -1.91 -1.72 -2.70
CA LEU A 349 -0.57 -2.25 -2.45
C LEU A 349 -0.30 -2.58 -0.98
N HIS A 350 -1.20 -2.20 -0.06
CA HIS A 350 -0.91 -2.18 1.38
C HIS A 350 -0.42 -3.51 1.95
N TRP A 351 -1.00 -4.64 1.56
CA TRP A 351 -0.68 -5.93 2.16
C TRP A 351 0.62 -6.49 1.58
N GLY A 352 0.81 -6.38 0.27
CA GLY A 352 2.06 -6.73 -0.39
C GLY A 352 3.24 -5.92 0.13
N CYS A 353 3.06 -4.61 0.34
CA CYS A 353 4.06 -3.77 0.98
C CYS A 353 4.32 -4.21 2.43
N ALA A 354 3.26 -4.51 3.20
CA ALA A 354 3.39 -4.97 4.58
C ALA A 354 4.18 -6.30 4.68
N GLN A 355 3.96 -7.24 3.75
CA GLN A 355 4.71 -8.49 3.70
C GLN A 355 6.19 -8.25 3.36
N GLU A 356 6.51 -7.30 2.48
CA GLU A 356 7.92 -6.97 2.24
C GLU A 356 8.58 -6.29 3.46
N VAL A 357 7.84 -5.47 4.22
CA VAL A 357 8.34 -4.97 5.52
C VAL A 357 8.67 -6.12 6.47
N VAL A 358 7.82 -7.14 6.54
CA VAL A 358 8.09 -8.35 7.33
C VAL A 358 9.35 -9.06 6.86
N GLU A 359 9.53 -9.24 5.54
CA GLU A 359 10.72 -9.85 4.95
C GLU A 359 11.99 -9.10 5.38
N LEU A 360 12.00 -7.77 5.25
CA LEU A 360 13.12 -6.91 5.66
C LEU A 360 13.36 -6.93 7.18
N ALA A 361 12.29 -6.92 7.98
CA ALA A 361 12.38 -6.96 9.44
C ALA A 361 12.99 -8.28 9.93
N LYS A 362 12.59 -9.42 9.35
CA LYS A 362 13.10 -10.75 9.72
C LYS A 362 14.58 -10.95 9.41
N GLN A 363 15.13 -10.23 8.42
CA GLN A 363 16.58 -10.23 8.14
C GLN A 363 17.39 -9.62 9.30
N ARG A 364 16.80 -8.72 10.09
CA ARG A 364 17.45 -8.07 11.23
C ARG A 364 17.04 -8.65 12.59
N PHE A 365 15.82 -9.16 12.67
CA PHE A 365 15.22 -9.73 13.88
C PHE A 365 14.71 -11.14 13.54
N PRO A 366 15.57 -12.17 13.56
CA PRO A 366 15.18 -13.50 13.16
C PRO A 366 14.06 -14.05 14.05
N VAL A 367 13.20 -14.89 13.46
CA VAL A 367 12.26 -15.69 14.25
C VAL A 367 13.07 -16.74 14.98
N GLY A 368 13.13 -16.66 16.31
CA GLY A 368 13.80 -17.66 17.11
C GLY A 368 13.25 -19.03 16.74
N LEU A 369 14.11 -19.94 16.26
CA LEU A 369 13.76 -21.34 16.13
C LEU A 369 13.31 -21.79 17.51
N THR A 370 12.05 -22.18 17.68
CA THR A 370 11.65 -22.96 18.83
C THR A 370 12.52 -24.21 18.80
N SER A 371 13.53 -24.23 19.66
CA SER A 371 14.29 -25.41 20.02
C SER A 371 13.27 -26.45 20.46
N LYS A 372 12.92 -27.38 19.57
CA LYS A 372 12.29 -28.64 19.96
C LYS A 372 13.39 -29.40 20.70
N LEU A 373 13.41 -29.22 22.03
CA LEU A 373 14.05 -30.16 22.94
C LEU A 373 13.12 -31.34 23.15
#